data_AF-A0A2W5SFD1-F1
#
_entry.id   AF-A0A2W5SFD1-F1
#
_cell.length_a   1.000
_cell.length_b   1.000
_cell.length_c   1.000
_cell.angle_alpha   90.00
_cell.angle_beta   90.00
_cell.angle_gamma   90.00
#
_symmetry.space_group_name_H-M   'P 1'
#
loop_
_entity.id
_entity.type
_entity.pdbx_description
1 polymer ?
#
loop_
_entity_poly.entity_id
_entity_poly.type
_entity_poly.pdbx_seq_one_letter_code
_entity_poly.pdbx_strand_id
1 'polypeptide(L)'
;MAIVGGVYEERCLRPDWYEVYGSAGRACSAIAAMDGKVDVTLHCYADLEIQEALTTRSTLERTHLEVTAIPRTPRFVYVHGLDRPHIERTPGPQPPITVHARSVLRFGMLEGEAIVDGDNVVYDAQSAQAPSPFIANGSQAKRLALVLNESEARSMTGLRDAGAYQLIAAVRDLNRADVVVMKRGPVGALVLDASGQSLVPALHTKNVWKLGSGDIFSAHFALNWAVYERAAVESAHAASRATASYCQTGGFPNLEVVQAFDADPVIPSKRYLAGRIPKVYLAAPFFTLAQLWLVEQTRTQLQAFGLDVFSPYHDVGVGSADKVVQADLAGLREADFVFAIMDGLDAGTLVEIGYALARDMQVVVYCENEGEEDLKMMAGSGCHLCTDYVSSIYRAVWTAVEL
;
A
#
# COMPACT_ATOMS: atom_id res chain seq x y z
N MET A 1 11.54 -12.13 19.16
CA MET A 1 10.18 -11.88 18.65
C MET A 1 9.86 -12.96 17.64
N ALA A 2 8.69 -13.58 17.72
CA ALA A 2 8.24 -14.53 16.71
C ALA A 2 7.41 -13.82 15.65
N ILE A 3 7.62 -14.15 14.39
CA ILE A 3 6.82 -13.69 13.25
C ILE A 3 6.23 -14.92 12.61
N VAL A 4 4.90 -14.96 12.42
CA VAL A 4 4.22 -16.09 11.81
C VAL A 4 3.28 -15.63 10.71
N GLY A 5 3.36 -16.26 9.54
CA GLY A 5 2.48 -15.96 8.42
C GLY A 5 3.03 -16.42 7.07
N GLY A 6 2.42 -15.90 6.00
CA GLY A 6 2.71 -16.31 4.64
C GLY A 6 4.09 -15.88 4.15
N VAL A 7 4.79 -16.81 3.49
CA VAL A 7 5.97 -16.54 2.67
C VAL A 7 5.68 -17.00 1.26
N TYR A 8 5.83 -16.09 0.31
CA TYR A 8 5.40 -16.29 -1.06
C TYR A 8 6.49 -15.91 -2.04
N GLU A 9 6.49 -16.59 -3.19
CA GLU A 9 7.14 -16.05 -4.38
C GLU A 9 6.33 -14.84 -4.85
N GLU A 10 6.98 -13.70 -5.07
CA GLU A 10 6.33 -12.49 -5.55
C GLU A 10 7.02 -12.02 -6.82
N ARG A 11 6.24 -11.87 -7.90
CA ARG A 11 6.71 -11.43 -9.20
C ARG A 11 5.93 -10.21 -9.66
N CYS A 12 6.62 -9.14 -9.98
CA CYS A 12 6.06 -7.96 -10.63
C CYS A 12 6.58 -7.89 -12.07
N LEU A 13 5.69 -7.65 -13.03
CA LEU A 13 6.07 -7.54 -14.45
C LEU A 13 6.67 -6.17 -14.77
N ARG A 14 6.11 -5.09 -14.20
CA ARG A 14 6.57 -3.72 -14.40
C ARG A 14 6.49 -2.91 -13.08
N PRO A 15 7.62 -2.46 -12.53
CA PRO A 15 8.99 -2.83 -12.92
C PRO A 15 9.22 -4.35 -12.77
N ASP A 16 10.17 -4.89 -13.56
CA ASP A 16 10.55 -6.30 -13.45
C ASP A 16 11.20 -6.55 -12.10
N TRP A 17 10.60 -7.43 -11.31
CA TRP A 17 11.05 -7.75 -9.98
C TRP A 17 10.56 -9.13 -9.57
N TYR A 18 11.43 -9.89 -8.92
CA TYR A 18 11.13 -11.21 -8.40
C TYR A 18 11.86 -11.42 -7.09
N GLU A 19 11.13 -11.80 -6.05
CA GLU A 19 11.69 -12.09 -4.73
C GLU A 19 10.85 -13.11 -3.99
N VAL A 20 11.43 -13.64 -2.91
CA VAL A 20 10.75 -14.53 -1.96
C VAL A 20 10.64 -13.81 -0.63
N TYR A 21 9.46 -13.26 -0.36
CA TYR A 21 9.16 -12.61 0.91
C TYR A 21 7.81 -13.04 1.45
N GLY A 22 6.72 -12.69 0.77
CA GLY A 22 5.40 -12.64 1.40
C GLY A 22 5.38 -11.72 2.63
N SER A 23 4.26 -11.64 3.32
CA SER A 23 4.08 -10.68 4.41
C SER A 23 5.01 -10.96 5.60
N ALA A 24 5.12 -12.23 6.01
CA ALA A 24 5.92 -12.62 7.17
C ALA A 24 7.42 -12.57 6.87
N GLY A 25 7.85 -13.04 5.70
CA GLY A 25 9.26 -12.98 5.29
C GLY A 25 9.74 -11.54 5.13
N ARG A 26 8.92 -10.67 4.53
CA ARG A 26 9.22 -9.23 4.41
C ARG A 26 9.35 -8.56 5.77
N ALA A 27 8.42 -8.84 6.68
CA ALA A 27 8.45 -8.29 8.03
C ALA A 27 9.69 -8.75 8.82
N CYS A 28 10.11 -10.01 8.63
CA CYS A 28 11.33 -10.55 9.21
C CYS A 28 12.56 -9.75 8.76
N SER A 29 12.75 -9.60 7.45
CA SER A 29 13.88 -8.84 6.90
C SER A 29 13.84 -7.35 7.28
N ALA A 30 12.64 -6.74 7.33
CA ALA A 30 12.48 -5.36 7.76
C ALA A 30 12.90 -5.14 9.23
N ILE A 31 12.54 -6.05 10.14
CA ILE A 31 12.95 -5.97 11.54
C ILE A 31 14.44 -6.26 11.69
N ALA A 32 14.96 -7.26 10.98
CA ALA A 32 16.38 -7.61 11.02
C ALA A 32 17.27 -6.45 10.56
N ALA A 33 16.85 -5.70 9.54
CA ALA A 33 17.58 -4.55 9.00
C ALA A 33 17.64 -3.34 9.94
N MET A 34 16.78 -3.23 10.96
CA MET A 34 16.63 -2.02 11.76
C MET A 34 17.85 -1.67 12.62
N ASP A 35 18.08 -2.44 13.69
CA ASP A 35 19.20 -2.22 14.60
C ASP A 35 19.98 -3.49 14.96
N GLY A 36 19.54 -4.65 14.45
CA GLY A 36 20.17 -5.95 14.69
C GLY A 36 20.17 -6.40 16.16
N LYS A 37 19.38 -5.77 17.04
CA LYS A 37 19.34 -6.10 18.49
C LYS A 37 18.24 -7.06 18.87
N VAL A 38 17.25 -7.25 17.99
CA VAL A 38 16.12 -8.12 18.25
C VAL A 38 16.37 -9.47 17.62
N ASP A 39 16.31 -10.51 18.45
CA ASP A 39 16.33 -11.88 17.97
C ASP A 39 14.97 -12.21 17.33
N VAL A 40 14.95 -12.58 16.05
CA VAL A 40 13.72 -12.78 15.26
C VAL A 40 13.65 -14.24 14.80
N THR A 41 12.48 -14.86 14.98
CA THR A 41 12.19 -16.20 14.46
C THR A 41 11.03 -16.12 13.48
N LEU A 42 11.25 -16.52 12.24
CA LEU A 42 10.22 -16.63 11.21
C LEU A 42 9.62 -18.03 11.21
N HIS A 43 8.31 -18.12 11.42
CA HIS A 43 7.51 -19.34 11.28
C HIS A 43 6.65 -19.25 10.02
N CYS A 44 6.82 -20.17 9.08
CA CYS A 44 6.07 -20.16 7.83
C CYS A 44 5.89 -21.56 7.25
N TYR A 45 5.08 -21.66 6.20
CA TYR A 45 5.08 -22.80 5.31
C TYR A 45 5.99 -22.52 4.11
N ALA A 46 6.70 -23.53 3.63
CA ALA A 46 7.44 -23.44 2.39
C ALA A 46 7.68 -24.84 1.79
N ASP A 47 7.83 -24.91 0.48
CA ASP A 47 8.45 -26.06 -0.18
C ASP A 47 9.98 -26.04 -0.02
N LEU A 48 10.64 -27.10 -0.50
CA LEU A 48 12.07 -27.29 -0.33
C LEU A 48 12.92 -26.18 -0.97
N GLU A 49 12.55 -25.73 -2.18
CA GLU A 49 13.29 -24.69 -2.91
C GLU A 49 13.22 -23.35 -2.17
N ILE A 50 12.02 -22.96 -1.73
CA ILE A 50 11.82 -21.74 -0.97
C ILE A 50 12.47 -21.83 0.42
N GLN A 51 12.41 -22.99 1.08
CA GLN A 51 13.09 -23.20 2.35
C GLN A 51 14.62 -22.99 2.25
N GLU A 52 15.27 -23.45 1.18
CA GLU A 52 16.70 -23.23 0.96
C GLU A 52 17.04 -21.74 0.79
N ALA A 53 16.23 -21.01 0.01
CA ALA A 53 16.37 -19.57 -0.17
C ALA A 53 16.21 -18.81 1.16
N LEU A 54 15.19 -19.16 1.95
CA LEU A 54 14.94 -18.56 3.27
C LEU A 54 16.04 -18.89 4.28
N THR A 55 16.61 -20.10 4.23
CA THR A 55 17.70 -20.50 5.12
C THR A 55 18.94 -19.64 4.88
N THR A 56 19.27 -19.39 3.61
CA THR A 56 20.39 -18.53 3.22
C THR A 56 20.14 -17.08 3.66
N ARG A 57 18.94 -16.56 3.40
CA ARG A 57 18.54 -15.21 3.84
C ARG A 57 18.63 -15.07 5.36
N SER A 58 18.04 -16.00 6.11
CA SER A 58 18.03 -15.97 7.58
C SER A 58 19.45 -16.01 8.16
N THR A 59 20.36 -16.74 7.52
CA THR A 59 21.78 -16.75 7.92
C THR A 59 22.44 -15.38 7.72
N LEU A 60 22.20 -14.72 6.58
CA LEU A 60 22.75 -13.39 6.29
C LEU A 60 22.16 -12.31 7.21
N GLU A 61 20.86 -12.37 7.45
CA GLU A 61 20.09 -11.43 8.26
C GLU A 61 20.19 -11.72 9.77
N ARG A 62 20.82 -12.84 10.16
CA ARG A 62 20.98 -13.32 11.54
C ARG A 62 19.65 -13.52 12.26
N THR A 63 18.70 -14.14 11.57
CA THR A 63 17.39 -14.54 12.09
C THR A 63 17.28 -16.07 12.16
N HIS A 64 16.32 -16.56 12.93
CA HIS A 64 15.98 -17.99 12.99
C HIS A 64 14.80 -18.28 12.05
N LEU A 65 14.75 -19.52 11.56
CA LEU A 65 13.74 -19.97 10.61
C LEU A 65 13.16 -21.31 11.05
N GLU A 66 11.83 -21.38 11.12
CA GLU A 66 11.04 -22.56 11.45
C GLU A 66 10.03 -22.81 10.34
N VAL A 67 10.33 -23.80 9.48
CA VAL A 67 9.50 -24.11 8.30
C VAL A 67 8.64 -25.34 8.54
N THR A 68 7.35 -25.21 8.25
CA THR A 68 6.45 -26.34 8.05
C THR A 68 6.41 -26.69 6.56
N ALA A 69 6.92 -27.87 6.21
CA ALA A 69 7.05 -28.26 4.81
C ALA A 69 5.68 -28.40 4.11
N ILE A 70 5.55 -27.84 2.92
CA ILE A 70 4.40 -28.02 2.02
C ILE A 70 4.86 -28.47 0.62
N PRO A 71 3.97 -29.05 -0.20
CA PRO A 71 4.37 -29.55 -1.51
C PRO A 71 4.82 -28.46 -2.50
N ARG A 72 4.20 -27.27 -2.45
CA ARG A 72 4.52 -26.12 -3.29
C ARG A 72 4.16 -24.81 -2.60
N THR A 73 5.08 -23.85 -2.65
CA THR A 73 4.85 -22.48 -2.16
C THR A 73 3.94 -21.71 -3.15
N PRO A 74 2.98 -20.91 -2.66
CA PRO A 74 2.16 -20.05 -3.51
C PRO A 74 2.98 -18.93 -4.16
N ARG A 75 2.54 -18.51 -5.35
CA ARG A 75 3.17 -17.41 -6.09
C ARG A 75 2.16 -16.31 -6.41
N PHE A 76 2.54 -15.07 -6.12
CA PHE A 76 1.78 -13.86 -6.40
C PHE A 76 2.40 -13.17 -7.61
N VAL A 77 1.59 -13.00 -8.66
CA VAL A 77 2.01 -12.34 -9.91
C VAL A 77 1.23 -11.05 -10.10
N TYR A 78 1.95 -9.94 -10.19
CA TYR A 78 1.43 -8.59 -10.36
C TYR A 78 1.85 -8.07 -11.72
N VAL A 79 0.96 -7.36 -12.42
CA VAL A 79 1.41 -6.53 -13.54
C VAL A 79 2.26 -5.36 -13.02
N HIS A 80 1.73 -4.62 -12.04
CA HIS A 80 2.39 -3.48 -11.39
C HIS A 80 2.01 -3.44 -9.90
N GLY A 81 2.67 -2.59 -9.10
CA GLY A 81 2.52 -2.58 -7.64
C GLY A 81 1.15 -2.16 -7.06
N LEU A 82 0.19 -1.80 -7.92
CA LEU A 82 -1.21 -1.47 -7.55
C LEU A 82 -2.21 -2.52 -8.04
N ASP A 83 -1.73 -3.52 -8.78
CA ASP A 83 -2.57 -4.55 -9.36
C ASP A 83 -3.05 -5.53 -8.28
N ARG A 84 -4.22 -6.14 -8.50
CA ARG A 84 -4.66 -7.27 -7.69
C ARG A 84 -3.90 -8.50 -8.18
N PRO A 85 -3.11 -9.19 -7.33
CA PRO A 85 -2.28 -10.29 -7.80
C PRO A 85 -3.11 -11.45 -8.35
N HIS A 86 -2.61 -12.04 -9.44
CA HIS A 86 -2.95 -13.41 -9.79
C HIS A 86 -2.18 -14.35 -8.89
N ILE A 87 -2.90 -15.24 -8.19
CA ILE A 87 -2.30 -16.22 -7.27
C ILE A 87 -2.21 -17.57 -7.98
N GLU A 88 -0.99 -18.07 -8.15
CA GLU A 88 -0.69 -19.40 -8.64
C GLU A 88 -0.43 -20.36 -7.47
N ARG A 89 -0.67 -21.66 -7.70
CA ARG A 89 -0.31 -22.75 -6.77
C ARG A 89 -1.00 -22.65 -5.40
N THR A 90 -2.27 -22.24 -5.38
CA THR A 90 -3.05 -22.18 -4.14
C THR A 90 -3.03 -23.54 -3.42
N PRO A 91 -2.52 -23.62 -2.19
CA PRO A 91 -2.38 -24.87 -1.48
C PRO A 91 -3.72 -25.29 -0.88
N GLY A 92 -3.86 -26.59 -0.62
CA GLY A 92 -4.94 -27.08 0.25
C GLY A 92 -4.68 -26.67 1.71
N PRO A 93 -5.70 -26.70 2.58
CA PRO A 93 -5.55 -26.30 3.98
C PRO A 93 -4.52 -27.17 4.70
N GLN A 94 -3.60 -26.52 5.40
CA GLN A 94 -2.54 -27.13 6.19
C GLN A 94 -2.87 -27.12 7.69
N PRO A 95 -2.29 -28.05 8.48
CA PRO A 95 -2.39 -28.01 9.94
C PRO A 95 -1.83 -26.70 10.49
N PRO A 96 -2.47 -26.07 11.50
CA PRO A 96 -2.08 -24.75 11.98
C PRO A 96 -0.69 -24.75 12.62
N ILE A 97 0.04 -23.65 12.41
CA ILE A 97 1.31 -23.39 13.11
C ILE A 97 0.97 -22.89 14.53
N THR A 98 1.59 -23.48 15.55
CA THR A 98 1.45 -23.05 16.94
C THR A 98 2.71 -22.34 17.40
N VAL A 99 2.56 -21.13 17.95
CA VAL A 99 3.69 -20.30 18.40
C VAL A 99 3.45 -19.80 19.83
N HIS A 100 4.45 -20.01 20.68
CA HIS A 100 4.50 -19.45 22.04
C HIS A 100 5.71 -18.51 22.14
N ALA A 101 5.48 -17.22 22.33
CA ALA A 101 6.56 -16.24 22.49
C ALA A 101 6.08 -14.97 23.20
N ARG A 102 7.00 -14.27 23.88
CA ARG A 102 6.67 -12.99 24.54
C ARG A 102 6.07 -11.96 23.59
N SER A 103 6.69 -11.75 22.43
CA SER A 103 6.20 -10.81 21.42
C SER A 103 5.99 -11.54 20.09
N VAL A 104 4.80 -11.39 19.51
CA VAL A 104 4.40 -12.07 18.27
C VAL A 104 3.85 -11.06 17.26
N LEU A 105 4.31 -11.13 16.01
CA LEU A 105 3.62 -10.54 14.86
C LEU A 105 3.01 -11.67 14.03
N ARG A 106 1.67 -11.71 14.01
CA ARG A 106 0.90 -12.70 13.27
C ARG A 106 0.29 -12.05 12.03
N PHE A 107 0.55 -12.62 10.87
CA PHE A 107 -0.15 -12.32 9.63
C PHE A 107 -1.21 -13.40 9.33
N GLY A 108 -2.22 -13.04 8.53
CA GLY A 108 -2.98 -14.04 7.78
C GLY A 108 -2.13 -14.74 6.71
N MET A 109 -2.55 -15.92 6.28
CA MET A 109 -1.85 -16.71 5.25
C MET A 109 -2.82 -17.63 4.48
N LEU A 110 -2.43 -18.02 3.27
CA LEU A 110 -3.24 -18.86 2.37
C LEU A 110 -3.25 -20.33 2.77
N GLU A 111 -2.16 -20.79 3.38
CA GLU A 111 -1.90 -22.19 3.70
C GLU A 111 -2.76 -22.71 4.84
N GLY A 112 -3.06 -21.87 5.82
CA GLY A 112 -3.75 -22.28 7.04
C GLY A 112 -3.77 -21.17 8.08
N GLU A 113 -3.91 -21.58 9.33
CA GLU A 113 -4.05 -20.68 10.48
C GLU A 113 -2.79 -20.69 11.37
N ALA A 114 -2.59 -19.61 12.10
CA ALA A 114 -1.59 -19.54 13.16
C ALA A 114 -2.31 -19.39 14.51
N ILE A 115 -2.04 -20.30 15.44
CA ILE A 115 -2.54 -20.23 16.81
C ILE A 115 -1.39 -19.72 17.66
N VAL A 116 -1.55 -18.53 18.21
CA VAL A 116 -0.47 -17.83 18.93
C VAL A 116 -0.84 -17.61 20.38
N ASP A 117 0.14 -17.72 21.27
CA ASP A 117 0.03 -17.38 22.68
C ASP A 117 1.24 -16.53 23.08
N GLY A 118 0.99 -15.28 23.47
CA GLY A 118 2.06 -14.34 23.80
C GLY A 118 1.65 -13.19 24.71
N ASP A 119 2.64 -12.44 25.17
CA ASP A 119 2.41 -11.28 26.03
C ASP A 119 1.95 -10.08 25.20
N ASN A 120 2.75 -9.67 24.21
CA ASN A 120 2.44 -8.56 23.30
C ASN A 120 2.26 -9.10 21.88
N VAL A 121 1.01 -9.17 21.40
CA VAL A 121 0.69 -9.71 20.07
C VAL A 121 0.20 -8.60 19.15
N VAL A 122 0.81 -8.50 17.97
CA VAL A 122 0.31 -7.71 16.84
C VAL A 122 -0.29 -8.66 15.82
N TYR A 123 -1.56 -8.43 15.48
CA TYR A 123 -2.28 -9.20 14.47
C TYR A 123 -2.55 -8.33 13.25
N ASP A 124 -1.89 -8.62 12.13
CA ASP A 124 -2.22 -8.05 10.82
C ASP A 124 -3.10 -9.05 10.06
N ALA A 125 -4.38 -8.73 9.96
CA ALA A 125 -5.38 -9.74 9.61
C ALA A 125 -5.27 -10.27 8.17
N GLN A 126 -4.57 -9.56 7.28
CA GLN A 126 -4.29 -9.87 5.86
C GLN A 126 -4.95 -11.14 5.35
N SER A 127 -6.23 -11.07 4.99
CA SER A 127 -6.98 -12.24 4.56
C SER A 127 -7.70 -11.98 3.24
N ALA A 128 -7.57 -12.94 2.32
CA ALA A 128 -8.27 -12.95 1.04
C ALA A 128 -9.79 -13.21 1.19
N GLN A 129 -10.21 -13.78 2.32
CA GLN A 129 -11.61 -14.01 2.71
C GLN A 129 -11.87 -13.31 4.05
N ALA A 130 -13.02 -12.64 4.22
CA ALA A 130 -13.35 -11.78 5.37
C ALA A 130 -12.56 -12.11 6.67
N PRO A 131 -11.66 -11.21 7.13
CA PRO A 131 -10.73 -11.55 8.20
C PRO A 131 -11.48 -11.91 9.49
N SER A 132 -11.13 -13.05 10.08
CA SER A 132 -11.72 -13.55 11.31
C SER A 132 -11.23 -12.75 12.53
N PRO A 133 -12.04 -12.64 13.59
CA PRO A 133 -11.57 -12.08 14.86
C PRO A 133 -10.36 -12.87 15.40
N PHE A 134 -9.38 -12.18 15.98
CA PHE A 134 -8.13 -12.76 16.49
C PHE A 134 -8.36 -14.00 17.38
N ILE A 135 -9.32 -13.90 18.30
CA ILE A 135 -9.65 -14.92 19.29
C ILE A 135 -10.37 -16.15 18.71
N ALA A 136 -10.85 -16.09 17.47
CA ALA A 136 -11.74 -17.11 16.90
C ALA A 136 -11.09 -18.49 16.74
N ASN A 137 -9.76 -18.54 16.59
CA ASN A 137 -9.01 -19.78 16.40
C ASN A 137 -8.33 -20.30 17.69
N GLY A 138 -8.62 -19.67 18.84
CA GLY A 138 -8.02 -20.02 20.12
C GLY A 138 -6.71 -19.30 20.46
N SER A 139 -6.27 -18.33 19.62
CA SER A 139 -5.13 -17.47 19.95
C SER A 139 -5.37 -16.61 21.20
N GLN A 140 -4.30 -16.36 21.95
CA GLN A 140 -4.32 -15.61 23.20
C GLN A 140 -3.22 -14.53 23.22
N ALA A 141 -3.52 -13.43 23.90
CA ALA A 141 -2.60 -12.32 24.07
C ALA A 141 -2.86 -11.63 25.42
N LYS A 142 -1.81 -11.27 26.18
CA LYS A 142 -1.99 -10.38 27.35
C LYS A 142 -2.30 -8.94 26.93
N ARG A 143 -1.66 -8.50 25.83
CA ARG A 143 -1.89 -7.24 25.15
C ARG A 143 -1.99 -7.48 23.65
N LEU A 144 -3.05 -6.98 23.03
CA LEU A 144 -3.35 -7.19 21.62
C LEU A 144 -3.43 -5.86 20.86
N ALA A 145 -2.65 -5.75 19.79
CA ALA A 145 -2.82 -4.73 18.77
C ALA A 145 -3.30 -5.35 17.46
N LEU A 146 -4.32 -4.75 16.84
CA LEU A 146 -4.68 -5.09 15.46
C LEU A 146 -4.14 -4.04 14.50
N VAL A 147 -3.62 -4.52 13.37
CA VAL A 147 -3.27 -3.69 12.22
C VAL A 147 -4.08 -4.17 11.03
N LEU A 148 -4.79 -3.29 10.35
CA LEU A 148 -5.62 -3.65 9.20
C LEU A 148 -5.90 -2.42 8.34
N ASN A 149 -6.28 -2.59 7.09
CA ASN A 149 -6.74 -1.48 6.25
C ASN A 149 -8.25 -1.22 6.41
N GLU A 150 -8.72 -0.08 5.89
CA GLU A 150 -10.14 0.31 6.01
C GLU A 150 -11.10 -0.70 5.36
N SER A 151 -10.73 -1.31 4.22
CA SER A 151 -11.53 -2.34 3.55
C SER A 151 -11.64 -3.62 4.38
N GLU A 152 -10.53 -4.07 4.98
CA GLU A 152 -10.48 -5.21 5.91
C GLU A 152 -11.33 -4.93 7.15
N ALA A 153 -11.28 -3.71 7.70
CA ALA A 153 -12.10 -3.32 8.83
C ALA A 153 -13.60 -3.36 8.51
N ARG A 154 -14.00 -2.87 7.32
CA ARG A 154 -15.41 -2.97 6.84
C ARG A 154 -15.83 -4.41 6.65
N SER A 155 -14.96 -5.23 6.07
CA SER A 155 -15.23 -6.66 5.84
C SER A 155 -15.39 -7.43 7.17
N MET A 156 -14.49 -7.19 8.13
CA MET A 156 -14.49 -7.83 9.46
C MET A 156 -15.72 -7.45 10.29
N THR A 157 -16.10 -6.17 10.30
CA THR A 157 -17.21 -5.66 11.12
C THR A 157 -18.58 -5.78 10.45
N GLY A 158 -18.62 -5.91 9.12
CA GLY A 158 -19.83 -5.82 8.32
C GLY A 158 -20.40 -4.40 8.17
N LEU A 159 -19.75 -3.38 8.74
CA LEU A 159 -20.22 -2.00 8.75
C LEU A 159 -19.80 -1.25 7.48
N ARG A 160 -20.62 -1.35 6.42
CA ARG A 160 -20.29 -0.77 5.10
C ARG A 160 -20.29 0.75 5.06
N ASP A 161 -21.23 1.41 5.73
CA ASP A 161 -21.43 2.87 5.65
C ASP A 161 -20.88 3.63 6.88
N ALA A 162 -20.24 2.92 7.82
CA ALA A 162 -19.70 3.54 9.02
C ALA A 162 -18.52 4.48 8.68
N GLY A 163 -18.46 5.62 9.38
CA GLY A 163 -17.29 6.49 9.34
C GLY A 163 -16.08 5.83 9.99
N ALA A 164 -14.87 6.27 9.61
CA ALA A 164 -13.61 5.69 10.08
C ALA A 164 -13.51 5.54 11.62
N TYR A 165 -14.00 6.54 12.37
CA TYR A 165 -13.98 6.53 13.84
C TYR A 165 -14.92 5.52 14.49
N GLN A 166 -16.08 5.25 13.87
CA GLN A 166 -17.00 4.21 14.33
C GLN A 166 -16.46 2.83 13.98
N LEU A 167 -15.89 2.72 12.77
CA LEU A 167 -15.34 1.48 12.24
C LEU A 167 -14.18 0.96 13.10
N ILE A 168 -13.23 1.82 13.46
CA ILE A 168 -12.08 1.42 14.29
C ILE A 168 -12.49 1.00 15.71
N ALA A 169 -13.52 1.63 16.28
CA ALA A 169 -14.07 1.23 17.57
C ALA A 169 -14.74 -0.15 17.50
N ALA A 170 -15.51 -0.42 16.45
CA ALA A 170 -16.13 -1.73 16.23
C ALA A 170 -15.09 -2.86 16.08
N VAL A 171 -13.98 -2.60 15.37
CA VAL A 171 -12.86 -3.58 15.27
C VAL A 171 -12.26 -3.88 16.64
N ARG A 172 -12.02 -2.84 17.46
CA ARG A 172 -11.46 -2.99 18.81
C ARG A 172 -12.35 -3.88 19.67
N ASP A 173 -13.65 -3.59 19.70
CA ASP A 173 -14.60 -4.28 20.56
C ASP A 173 -14.81 -5.73 20.11
N LEU A 174 -14.86 -5.99 18.80
CA LEU A 174 -14.98 -7.33 18.23
C LEU A 174 -13.79 -8.23 18.59
N ASN A 175 -12.59 -7.67 18.63
CA ASN A 175 -11.35 -8.42 18.90
C ASN A 175 -10.90 -8.36 20.36
N ARG A 176 -11.53 -7.53 21.19
CA ARG A 176 -11.08 -7.20 22.56
C ARG A 176 -9.64 -6.72 22.60
N ALA A 177 -9.29 -5.86 21.65
CA ALA A 177 -7.93 -5.36 21.49
C ALA A 177 -7.65 -4.13 22.36
N ASP A 178 -6.41 -3.99 22.80
CA ASP A 178 -5.93 -2.78 23.50
C ASP A 178 -5.68 -1.64 22.51
N VAL A 179 -5.23 -1.99 21.31
CA VAL A 179 -4.87 -1.05 20.25
C VAL A 179 -5.43 -1.52 18.91
N VAL A 180 -5.91 -0.58 18.10
CA VAL A 180 -6.20 -0.81 16.69
C VAL A 180 -5.53 0.26 15.85
N VAL A 181 -4.83 -0.15 14.80
CA VAL A 181 -4.25 0.73 13.78
C VAL A 181 -4.92 0.42 12.45
N MET A 182 -5.73 1.36 11.99
CA MET A 182 -6.42 1.27 10.70
C MET A 182 -5.64 2.05 9.64
N LYS A 183 -4.97 1.33 8.74
CA LYS A 183 -4.24 1.84 7.58
C LYS A 183 -5.22 2.44 6.57
N ARG A 184 -4.96 3.67 6.12
CA ARG A 184 -5.79 4.43 5.18
C ARG A 184 -5.00 4.88 3.94
N GLY A 185 -4.03 4.05 3.53
CA GLY A 185 -3.23 4.25 2.33
C GLY A 185 -2.62 5.66 2.24
N PRO A 186 -2.97 6.45 1.22
CA PRO A 186 -2.33 7.74 0.93
C PRO A 186 -2.60 8.82 1.99
N VAL A 187 -3.58 8.64 2.88
CA VAL A 187 -3.88 9.60 3.96
C VAL A 187 -3.33 9.17 5.33
N GLY A 188 -2.52 8.09 5.38
CA GLY A 188 -1.85 7.63 6.60
C GLY A 188 -2.63 6.56 7.35
N ALA A 189 -2.74 6.69 8.67
CA ALA A 189 -3.40 5.72 9.54
C ALA A 189 -4.19 6.40 10.67
N LEU A 190 -5.20 5.70 11.17
CA LEU A 190 -5.95 6.06 12.38
C LEU A 190 -5.60 5.05 13.47
N VAL A 191 -5.16 5.54 14.62
CA VAL A 191 -4.83 4.73 15.80
C VAL A 191 -5.92 4.93 16.85
N LEU A 192 -6.38 3.85 17.46
CA LEU A 192 -7.24 3.85 18.62
C LEU A 192 -6.54 3.07 19.74
N ASP A 193 -6.30 3.72 20.88
CA ASP A 193 -5.80 3.10 22.10
C ASP A 193 -6.57 3.62 23.34
N ALA A 194 -6.07 3.37 24.55
CA ALA A 194 -6.68 3.82 25.80
C ALA A 194 -6.74 5.36 25.95
N SER A 195 -5.86 6.10 25.26
CA SER A 195 -5.84 7.57 25.26
C SER A 195 -6.86 8.19 24.30
N GLY A 196 -7.38 7.40 23.36
CA GLY A 196 -8.38 7.82 22.37
C GLY A 196 -7.92 7.57 20.94
N GLN A 197 -8.40 8.43 20.04
CA GLN A 197 -8.17 8.31 18.59
C GLN A 197 -7.14 9.35 18.13
N SER A 198 -6.13 8.90 17.40
CA SER A 198 -5.05 9.75 16.88
C SER A 198 -4.81 9.48 15.39
N LEU A 199 -4.59 10.54 14.62
CA LEU A 199 -4.22 10.45 13.21
C LEU A 199 -2.69 10.43 13.07
N VAL A 200 -2.20 9.50 12.26
CA VAL A 200 -0.79 9.41 11.85
C VAL A 200 -0.73 9.69 10.36
N PRO A 201 -0.08 10.76 9.90
CA PRO A 201 -0.06 11.09 8.48
C PRO A 201 0.80 10.09 7.69
N ALA A 202 0.46 9.92 6.42
CA ALA A 202 1.41 9.43 5.43
C ALA A 202 2.47 10.52 5.18
N LEU A 203 3.62 10.15 4.66
CA LEU A 203 4.67 11.09 4.27
C LEU A 203 4.81 11.08 2.76
N HIS A 204 5.06 12.24 2.17
CA HIS A 204 5.39 12.36 0.76
C HIS A 204 6.67 11.60 0.44
N THR A 205 6.66 10.90 -0.69
CA THR A 205 7.86 10.25 -1.23
C THR A 205 8.08 10.67 -2.67
N LYS A 206 9.34 10.59 -3.13
CA LYS A 206 9.70 10.87 -4.52
C LYS A 206 9.23 9.78 -5.47
N ASN A 207 9.35 8.52 -5.03
CA ASN A 207 8.87 7.32 -5.72
C ASN A 207 8.02 6.48 -4.76
N VAL A 208 7.16 5.61 -5.30
CA VAL A 208 6.29 4.74 -4.50
C VAL A 208 6.41 3.28 -4.94
N TRP A 209 7.26 2.54 -4.23
CA TRP A 209 7.25 1.09 -4.20
C TRP A 209 6.15 0.58 -3.27
N LYS A 210 5.04 0.13 -3.86
CA LYS A 210 3.84 -0.22 -3.08
C LYS A 210 3.82 -1.65 -2.53
N LEU A 211 4.37 -2.61 -3.26
CA LEU A 211 4.33 -4.03 -2.88
C LEU A 211 4.97 -4.22 -1.51
N GLY A 212 4.23 -4.83 -0.57
CA GLY A 212 4.73 -5.09 0.78
C GLY A 212 4.81 -3.89 1.74
N SER A 213 4.47 -2.68 1.31
CA SER A 213 4.48 -1.48 2.18
C SER A 213 3.65 -1.63 3.47
N GLY A 214 2.56 -2.41 3.41
CA GLY A 214 1.74 -2.74 4.58
C GLY A 214 2.46 -3.64 5.58
N ASP A 215 3.29 -4.56 5.09
CA ASP A 215 4.07 -5.48 5.93
C ASP A 215 5.17 -4.72 6.65
N ILE A 216 5.81 -3.76 5.96
CA ILE A 216 6.78 -2.83 6.57
C ILE A 216 6.11 -2.08 7.71
N PHE A 217 4.93 -1.51 7.47
CA PHE A 217 4.20 -0.79 8.52
C PHE A 217 3.97 -1.70 9.74
N SER A 218 3.42 -2.90 9.53
CA SER A 218 3.13 -3.86 10.59
C SER A 218 4.39 -4.32 11.33
N ALA A 219 5.49 -4.55 10.61
CA ALA A 219 6.78 -4.95 11.14
C ALA A 219 7.38 -3.90 12.08
N HIS A 220 7.50 -2.65 11.61
CA HIS A 220 8.05 -1.57 12.42
C HIS A 220 7.11 -1.15 13.55
N PHE A 221 5.78 -1.23 13.34
CA PHE A 221 4.83 -1.03 14.42
C PHE A 221 5.02 -2.08 15.52
N ALA A 222 5.09 -3.36 15.16
CA ALA A 222 5.27 -4.45 16.11
C ALA A 222 6.62 -4.39 16.84
N LEU A 223 7.70 -4.03 16.14
CA LEU A 223 9.00 -3.79 16.76
C LEU A 223 8.91 -2.72 17.85
N ASN A 224 8.28 -1.58 17.56
CA ASN A 224 8.18 -0.48 18.52
C ASN A 224 7.20 -0.75 19.66
N TRP A 225 6.03 -1.31 19.36
CA TRP A 225 4.95 -1.49 20.32
C TRP A 225 5.08 -2.79 21.12
N ALA A 226 5.38 -3.91 20.47
CA ALA A 226 5.40 -5.22 21.12
C ALA A 226 6.76 -5.58 21.72
N VAL A 227 7.88 -5.07 21.17
CA VAL A 227 9.23 -5.36 21.66
C VAL A 227 9.78 -4.22 22.51
N TYR A 228 9.77 -2.98 21.99
CA TYR A 228 10.26 -1.82 22.76
C TYR A 228 9.21 -1.19 23.68
N GLU A 229 7.98 -1.71 23.69
CA GLU A 229 6.89 -1.29 24.59
C GLU A 229 6.59 0.22 24.55
N ARG A 230 6.77 0.85 23.38
CA ARG A 230 6.45 2.27 23.15
C ARG A 230 4.94 2.50 23.04
N ALA A 231 4.52 3.76 23.16
CA ALA A 231 3.12 4.13 22.97
C ALA A 231 2.64 3.78 21.54
N ALA A 232 1.36 3.46 21.39
CA ALA A 232 0.80 3.02 20.10
C ALA A 232 0.94 4.09 19.01
N VAL A 233 0.63 5.35 19.33
CA VAL A 233 0.73 6.47 18.39
C VAL A 233 2.18 6.72 17.96
N GLU A 234 3.12 6.71 18.90
CA GLU A 234 4.56 6.83 18.59
C GLU A 234 5.07 5.68 17.72
N SER A 235 4.61 4.46 18.01
CA SER A 235 4.97 3.27 17.23
C SER A 235 4.43 3.34 15.80
N ALA A 236 3.22 3.87 15.62
CA ALA A 236 2.62 4.10 14.30
C ALA A 236 3.31 5.23 13.53
N HIS A 237 3.78 6.30 14.18
CA HIS A 237 4.62 7.31 13.54
C HIS A 237 5.96 6.73 13.07
N ALA A 238 6.62 5.91 13.89
CA ALA A 238 7.85 5.23 13.52
C ALA A 238 7.63 4.28 12.33
N ALA A 239 6.51 3.52 12.35
CA ALA A 239 6.10 2.66 11.26
C ALA A 239 5.83 3.44 9.97
N SER A 240 5.08 4.55 10.03
CA SER A 240 4.79 5.41 8.87
C SER A 240 6.07 5.92 8.22
N ARG A 241 7.06 6.36 9.03
CA ARG A 241 8.35 6.83 8.51
C ARG A 241 9.16 5.72 7.84
N ALA A 242 9.23 4.54 8.45
CA ALA A 242 9.91 3.39 7.87
C ALA A 242 9.24 2.94 6.56
N THR A 243 7.90 2.90 6.53
CA THR A 243 7.12 2.61 5.32
C THR A 243 7.37 3.64 4.23
N ALA A 244 7.40 4.94 4.54
CA ALA A 244 7.70 5.97 3.55
C ALA A 244 9.12 5.82 2.98
N SER A 245 10.12 5.56 3.83
CA SER A 245 11.48 5.29 3.37
C SER A 245 11.53 4.05 2.47
N TYR A 246 10.84 2.98 2.83
CA TYR A 246 10.75 1.77 2.02
C TYR A 246 10.07 2.04 0.67
N CYS A 247 8.94 2.75 0.66
CA CYS A 247 8.25 3.13 -0.57
C CYS A 247 9.18 3.96 -1.48
N GLN A 248 10.02 4.83 -0.92
CA GLN A 248 10.91 5.66 -1.73
C GLN A 248 12.07 4.90 -2.37
N THR A 249 12.61 3.87 -1.70
CA THR A 249 13.87 3.22 -2.10
C THR A 249 13.73 1.77 -2.54
N GLY A 250 12.63 1.10 -2.20
CA GLY A 250 12.43 -0.34 -2.35
C GLY A 250 13.24 -1.20 -1.36
N GLY A 251 14.12 -0.60 -0.56
CA GLY A 251 14.99 -1.28 0.40
C GLY A 251 14.50 -1.18 1.84
N PHE A 252 14.89 -2.14 2.68
CA PHE A 252 14.59 -2.11 4.12
C PHE A 252 15.43 -1.04 4.82
N PRO A 253 14.82 0.00 5.43
CA PRO A 253 15.58 1.05 6.08
C PRO A 253 16.12 0.59 7.43
N ASN A 254 17.38 0.92 7.72
CA ASN A 254 17.94 0.76 9.07
C ASN A 254 17.57 1.96 9.96
N LEU A 255 17.96 1.93 11.24
CA LEU A 255 17.65 2.99 12.19
C LEU A 255 18.15 4.38 11.75
N GLU A 256 19.37 4.46 11.19
CA GLU A 256 19.97 5.72 10.73
C GLU A 256 19.16 6.30 9.56
N VAL A 257 18.82 5.46 8.58
CA VAL A 257 18.01 5.85 7.42
C VAL A 257 16.63 6.32 7.87
N VAL A 258 15.95 5.59 8.78
CA VAL A 258 14.65 6.02 9.31
C VAL A 258 14.77 7.35 10.04
N GLN A 259 15.79 7.56 10.88
CA GLN A 259 15.97 8.80 11.63
C GLN A 259 16.31 10.00 10.74
N ALA A 260 17.06 9.77 9.67
CA ALA A 260 17.42 10.78 8.69
C ALA A 260 16.33 11.03 7.63
N PHE A 261 15.30 10.19 7.57
CA PHE A 261 14.21 10.34 6.59
C PHE A 261 13.34 11.54 6.94
N ASP A 262 13.63 12.64 6.25
CA ASP A 262 12.90 13.89 6.31
C ASP A 262 11.96 14.01 5.10
N ALA A 263 10.67 14.09 5.38
CA ALA A 263 9.62 14.15 4.39
C ALA A 263 8.40 14.85 4.97
N ASP A 264 7.76 15.69 4.15
CA ASP A 264 6.57 16.41 4.55
C ASP A 264 5.40 15.44 4.76
N PRO A 265 4.59 15.65 5.81
CA PRO A 265 3.36 14.90 5.97
C PRO A 265 2.37 15.27 4.88
N VAL A 266 1.62 14.29 4.39
CA VAL A 266 0.44 14.53 3.56
C VAL A 266 -0.64 15.12 4.45
N ILE A 267 -1.11 16.33 4.14
CA ILE A 267 -2.10 17.04 4.96
C ILE A 267 -3.42 17.16 4.18
N PRO A 268 -4.44 16.34 4.51
CA PRO A 268 -5.74 16.46 3.87
C PRO A 268 -6.35 17.85 4.03
N SER A 269 -6.88 18.40 2.93
CA SER A 269 -7.55 19.69 2.93
C SER A 269 -8.84 19.65 3.74
N LYS A 270 -9.31 20.82 4.19
CA LYS A 270 -10.61 20.93 4.89
C LYS A 270 -11.77 20.44 4.01
N ARG A 271 -11.66 20.62 2.69
CA ARG A 271 -12.69 20.21 1.73
C ARG A 271 -12.71 18.70 1.59
N TYR A 272 -11.55 18.07 1.47
CA TYR A 272 -11.40 16.62 1.45
C TYR A 272 -11.97 15.99 2.73
N LEU A 273 -11.60 16.52 3.90
CA LEU A 273 -12.12 16.06 5.20
C LEU A 273 -13.64 16.25 5.35
N ALA A 274 -14.23 17.23 4.65
CA ALA A 274 -15.68 17.43 4.59
C ALA A 274 -16.39 16.49 3.60
N GLY A 275 -15.67 15.56 2.97
CA GLY A 275 -16.22 14.58 2.04
C GLY A 275 -16.26 15.04 0.58
N ARG A 276 -15.58 16.14 0.23
CA ARG A 276 -15.42 16.52 -1.18
C ARG A 276 -14.60 15.46 -1.91
N ILE A 277 -15.11 15.00 -3.03
CA ILE A 277 -14.40 14.13 -3.98
C ILE A 277 -13.84 15.01 -5.09
N PRO A 278 -12.51 15.15 -5.23
CA PRO A 278 -11.89 15.91 -6.31
C PRO A 278 -12.11 15.25 -7.67
N LYS A 279 -12.33 16.07 -8.70
CA LYS A 279 -12.49 15.62 -10.08
C LYS A 279 -11.15 15.71 -10.83
N VAL A 280 -10.70 14.62 -11.43
CA VAL A 280 -9.48 14.55 -12.25
C VAL A 280 -9.83 14.38 -13.71
N TYR A 281 -9.19 15.16 -14.57
CA TYR A 281 -9.23 14.97 -16.02
C TYR A 281 -8.09 14.04 -16.46
N LEU A 282 -8.43 12.89 -17.02
CA LEU A 282 -7.48 11.91 -17.56
C LEU A 282 -7.22 12.18 -19.04
N ALA A 283 -6.15 12.92 -19.31
CA ALA A 283 -5.62 13.24 -20.62
C ALA A 283 -4.67 12.12 -21.09
N ALA A 284 -4.89 11.53 -22.26
CA ALA A 284 -4.06 10.45 -22.76
C ALA A 284 -4.34 10.16 -24.24
N PRO A 285 -3.36 9.60 -24.99
CA PRO A 285 -3.66 8.93 -26.24
C PRO A 285 -4.46 7.65 -25.98
N PHE A 286 -5.31 7.27 -26.93
CA PHE A 286 -6.14 6.05 -26.88
C PHE A 286 -6.31 5.41 -28.27
N PHE A 287 -5.29 5.51 -29.13
CA PHE A 287 -5.34 5.08 -30.54
C PHE A 287 -4.95 3.61 -30.74
N THR A 288 -4.17 3.06 -29.81
CA THR A 288 -3.69 1.68 -29.85
C THR A 288 -4.21 0.88 -28.65
N LEU A 289 -4.18 -0.45 -28.75
CA LEU A 289 -4.57 -1.32 -27.65
C LEU A 289 -3.75 -1.07 -26.37
N ALA A 290 -2.44 -0.83 -26.50
CA ALA A 290 -1.58 -0.56 -25.35
C ALA A 290 -1.97 0.74 -24.63
N GLN A 291 -2.25 1.80 -25.40
CA GLN A 291 -2.70 3.08 -24.89
C GLN A 291 -4.07 2.97 -24.20
N LEU A 292 -5.03 2.30 -24.83
CA LEU A 292 -6.35 2.03 -24.24
C LEU A 292 -6.23 1.26 -22.92
N TRP A 293 -5.38 0.24 -22.89
CA TRP A 293 -5.18 -0.57 -21.70
C TRP A 293 -4.62 0.26 -20.53
N LEU A 294 -3.64 1.12 -20.81
CA LEU A 294 -3.07 2.01 -19.80
C LEU A 294 -4.08 3.07 -19.31
N VAL A 295 -4.93 3.60 -20.19
CA VAL A 295 -6.03 4.51 -19.83
C VAL A 295 -7.04 3.83 -18.90
N GLU A 296 -7.47 2.60 -19.22
CA GLU A 296 -8.37 1.80 -18.39
C GLU A 296 -7.78 1.48 -17.01
N GLN A 297 -6.50 1.06 -16.97
CA GLN A 297 -5.79 0.83 -15.72
C GLN A 297 -5.72 2.12 -14.87
N THR A 298 -5.36 3.24 -15.49
CA THR A 298 -5.22 4.53 -14.79
C THR A 298 -6.56 4.97 -14.21
N ARG A 299 -7.63 4.92 -15.01
CA ARG A 299 -8.99 5.27 -14.57
C ARG A 299 -9.42 4.38 -13.40
N THR A 300 -9.24 3.06 -13.53
CA THR A 300 -9.61 2.10 -12.48
C THR A 300 -8.89 2.39 -11.17
N GLN A 301 -7.59 2.68 -11.21
CA GLN A 301 -6.80 2.94 -10.00
C GLN A 301 -7.17 4.27 -9.35
N LEU A 302 -7.31 5.36 -10.12
CA LEU A 302 -7.74 6.65 -9.59
C LEU A 302 -9.14 6.56 -8.94
N GLN A 303 -10.07 5.83 -9.56
CA GLN A 303 -11.39 5.56 -8.99
C GLN A 303 -11.34 4.67 -7.74
N ALA A 304 -10.45 3.66 -7.71
CA ALA A 304 -10.25 2.82 -6.54
C ALA A 304 -9.73 3.59 -5.32
N PHE A 305 -8.99 4.69 -5.55
CA PHE A 305 -8.63 5.67 -4.50
C PHE A 305 -9.73 6.68 -4.17
N GLY A 306 -10.90 6.57 -4.80
CA GLY A 306 -12.09 7.37 -4.50
C GLY A 306 -12.16 8.71 -5.23
N LEU A 307 -11.41 8.90 -6.32
CA LEU A 307 -11.47 10.11 -7.15
C LEU A 307 -12.60 10.04 -8.18
N ASP A 308 -13.15 11.20 -8.54
CA ASP A 308 -14.06 11.34 -9.69
C ASP A 308 -13.22 11.53 -10.96
N VAL A 309 -13.30 10.62 -11.92
CA VAL A 309 -12.41 10.59 -13.10
C VAL A 309 -13.21 10.88 -14.35
N PHE A 310 -12.89 11.99 -15.02
CA PHE A 310 -13.34 12.28 -16.38
C PHE A 310 -12.27 11.83 -17.38
N SER A 311 -12.65 11.14 -18.45
CA SER A 311 -11.77 10.71 -19.54
C SER A 311 -12.48 10.93 -20.88
N PRO A 312 -11.87 11.65 -21.84
CA PRO A 312 -12.46 11.87 -23.16
C PRO A 312 -12.90 10.57 -23.84
N TYR A 313 -12.10 9.51 -23.72
CA TYR A 313 -12.42 8.20 -24.27
C TYR A 313 -13.75 7.62 -23.74
N HIS A 314 -14.01 7.75 -22.44
CA HIS A 314 -15.15 7.13 -21.77
C HIS A 314 -16.39 8.02 -21.75
N ASP A 315 -16.19 9.31 -21.51
CA ASP A 315 -17.27 10.24 -21.15
C ASP A 315 -17.73 11.09 -22.34
N VAL A 316 -16.98 11.12 -23.45
CA VAL A 316 -17.32 11.83 -24.69
C VAL A 316 -17.46 10.87 -25.87
N GLY A 317 -16.50 9.97 -26.07
CA GLY A 317 -16.51 8.98 -27.14
C GLY A 317 -16.24 9.55 -28.54
N VAL A 318 -16.56 8.77 -29.59
CA VAL A 318 -16.24 9.14 -30.98
C VAL A 318 -17.35 10.03 -31.57
N GLY A 319 -16.99 11.21 -32.06
CA GLY A 319 -17.95 12.16 -32.66
C GLY A 319 -17.29 13.19 -33.58
N SER A 320 -18.11 14.10 -34.13
CA SER A 320 -17.61 15.24 -34.91
C SER A 320 -16.77 16.18 -34.04
N ALA A 321 -15.68 16.73 -34.60
CA ALA A 321 -14.76 17.64 -33.89
C ALA A 321 -15.48 18.74 -33.09
N ASP A 322 -16.48 19.39 -33.67
CA ASP A 322 -17.21 20.49 -33.02
C ASP A 322 -17.94 20.08 -31.73
N LYS A 323 -18.39 18.83 -31.62
CA LYS A 323 -19.10 18.31 -30.44
C LYS A 323 -18.13 17.74 -29.41
N VAL A 324 -17.12 16.99 -29.88
CA VAL A 324 -16.12 16.35 -29.01
C VAL A 324 -15.30 17.42 -28.30
N VAL A 325 -14.76 18.39 -29.03
CA VAL A 325 -13.90 19.45 -28.45
C VAL A 325 -14.63 20.26 -27.38
N GLN A 326 -15.91 20.58 -27.56
CA GLN A 326 -16.65 21.35 -26.57
C GLN A 326 -16.94 20.55 -25.29
N ALA A 327 -17.16 19.24 -25.42
CA ALA A 327 -17.34 18.35 -24.28
C ALA A 327 -16.02 18.14 -23.51
N ASP A 328 -14.90 17.92 -24.22
CA ASP A 328 -13.57 17.79 -23.62
C ASP A 328 -13.17 19.07 -22.86
N LEU A 329 -13.34 20.24 -23.49
CA LEU A 329 -13.08 21.51 -22.84
C LEU A 329 -14.01 21.79 -21.66
N ALA A 330 -15.24 21.26 -21.66
CA ALA A 330 -16.13 21.35 -20.50
C ALA A 330 -15.63 20.46 -19.36
N GLY A 331 -15.22 19.22 -19.66
CA GLY A 331 -14.57 18.32 -18.70
C GLY A 331 -13.35 18.95 -18.03
N LEU A 332 -12.46 19.56 -18.83
CA LEU A 332 -11.28 20.29 -18.31
C LEU A 332 -11.66 21.45 -17.39
N ARG A 333 -12.73 22.19 -17.71
CA ARG A 333 -13.17 23.32 -16.89
C ARG A 333 -13.74 22.90 -15.54
N GLU A 334 -14.35 21.72 -15.47
CA GLU A 334 -14.96 21.17 -14.26
C GLU A 334 -13.97 20.39 -13.38
N ALA A 335 -12.86 19.94 -13.95
CA ALA A 335 -11.84 19.22 -13.22
C ALA A 335 -11.09 20.14 -12.22
N ASP A 336 -10.67 19.55 -11.10
CA ASP A 336 -9.83 20.19 -10.10
C ASP A 336 -8.34 20.13 -10.49
N PHE A 337 -7.93 19.08 -11.19
CA PHE A 337 -6.56 18.89 -11.68
C PHE A 337 -6.51 17.92 -12.87
N VAL A 338 -5.36 17.82 -13.53
CA VAL A 338 -5.14 16.93 -14.69
C VAL A 338 -4.18 15.81 -14.34
N PHE A 339 -4.50 14.60 -14.79
CA PHE A 339 -3.57 13.49 -14.91
C PHE A 339 -3.33 13.23 -16.40
N ALA A 340 -2.08 13.31 -16.84
CA ALA A 340 -1.71 13.16 -18.25
C ALA A 340 -0.79 11.96 -18.47
N ILE A 341 -1.12 11.14 -19.47
CA ILE A 341 -0.29 10.04 -19.96
C ILE A 341 0.41 10.51 -21.22
N MET A 342 1.73 10.68 -21.15
CA MET A 342 2.51 11.36 -22.19
C MET A 342 3.35 10.43 -23.07
N ASP A 343 3.26 9.12 -22.87
CA ASP A 343 3.87 8.16 -23.78
C ASP A 343 3.28 8.30 -25.20
N GLY A 344 4.15 8.61 -26.18
CA GLY A 344 3.78 8.86 -27.57
C GLY A 344 3.50 10.33 -27.92
N LEU A 345 3.66 11.27 -26.98
CA LEU A 345 3.60 12.72 -27.20
C LEU A 345 2.36 13.20 -27.98
N ASP A 346 1.18 12.71 -27.62
CA ASP A 346 -0.05 13.05 -28.30
C ASP A 346 -0.34 14.56 -28.28
N ALA A 347 -0.61 15.12 -29.45
CA ALA A 347 -0.84 16.55 -29.63
C ALA A 347 -2.10 17.03 -28.91
N GLY A 348 -3.14 16.19 -28.81
CA GLY A 348 -4.34 16.51 -28.04
C GLY A 348 -4.02 16.67 -26.56
N THR A 349 -3.35 15.67 -25.99
CA THR A 349 -2.89 15.66 -24.60
C THR A 349 -2.01 16.88 -24.28
N LEU A 350 -1.09 17.28 -25.17
CA LEU A 350 -0.28 18.50 -25.01
C LEU A 350 -1.12 19.78 -24.94
N VAL A 351 -2.17 19.90 -25.75
CA VAL A 351 -3.10 21.04 -25.70
C VAL A 351 -3.86 21.06 -24.39
N GLU A 352 -4.31 19.91 -23.90
CA GLU A 352 -5.02 19.78 -22.63
C GLU A 352 -4.14 20.18 -21.43
N ILE A 353 -2.88 19.75 -21.42
CA ILE A 353 -1.88 20.17 -20.43
C ILE A 353 -1.68 21.69 -20.48
N GLY A 354 -1.45 22.25 -21.68
CA GLY A 354 -1.26 23.69 -21.86
C GLY A 354 -2.46 24.50 -21.37
N TYR A 355 -3.68 24.03 -21.63
CA TYR A 355 -4.92 24.66 -21.15
C TYR A 355 -5.04 24.62 -19.62
N ALA A 356 -4.68 23.49 -19.00
CA ALA A 356 -4.70 23.33 -17.55
C ALA A 356 -3.69 24.25 -16.86
N LEU A 357 -2.46 24.32 -17.38
CA LEU A 357 -1.42 25.21 -16.88
C LEU A 357 -1.82 26.69 -16.98
N ALA A 358 -2.45 27.09 -18.08
CA ALA A 358 -2.96 28.46 -18.26
C ALA A 358 -4.09 28.84 -17.28
N ARG A 359 -4.63 27.87 -16.54
CA ARG A 359 -5.68 28.04 -15.52
C ARG A 359 -5.17 27.77 -14.10
N ASP A 360 -3.85 27.70 -13.92
CA ASP A 360 -3.21 27.40 -12.64
C ASP A 360 -3.63 26.05 -12.03
N MET A 361 -4.05 25.09 -12.88
CA MET A 361 -4.38 23.73 -12.44
C MET A 361 -3.10 22.93 -12.21
N GLN A 362 -3.11 22.09 -11.18
CA GLN A 362 -2.05 21.09 -11.00
C GLN A 362 -2.13 20.04 -12.11
N VAL A 363 -0.96 19.63 -12.63
CA VAL A 363 -0.85 18.59 -13.66
C VAL A 363 0.12 17.52 -13.19
N VAL A 364 -0.35 16.29 -13.08
CA VAL A 364 0.47 15.11 -12.84
C VAL A 364 0.70 14.39 -14.16
N VAL A 365 1.95 14.14 -14.51
CA VAL A 365 2.32 13.52 -15.79
C VAL A 365 2.96 12.17 -15.53
N TYR A 366 2.43 11.14 -16.18
CA TYR A 366 3.05 9.84 -16.28
C TYR A 366 3.68 9.67 -17.67
N CYS A 367 4.97 9.35 -17.72
CA CYS A 367 5.69 9.12 -18.97
C CYS A 367 6.89 8.20 -18.74
N GLU A 368 6.93 7.03 -19.39
CA GLU A 368 8.03 6.06 -19.26
C GLU A 368 8.98 6.04 -20.47
N ASN A 369 8.49 6.40 -21.65
CA ASN A 369 9.18 6.09 -22.92
C ASN A 369 9.84 7.30 -23.59
N GLU A 370 9.53 8.52 -23.16
CA GLU A 370 10.03 9.75 -23.78
C GLU A 370 11.24 10.31 -23.03
N GLY A 371 12.12 11.01 -23.76
CA GLY A 371 13.35 11.58 -23.19
C GLY A 371 13.14 12.90 -22.46
N GLU A 372 14.11 13.29 -21.63
CA GLU A 372 14.06 14.56 -20.89
C GLU A 372 13.89 15.79 -21.79
N GLU A 373 14.48 15.79 -22.99
CA GLU A 373 14.35 16.89 -23.94
C GLU A 373 12.91 17.06 -24.45
N ASP A 374 12.19 15.96 -24.69
CA ASP A 374 10.79 15.99 -25.12
C ASP A 374 9.86 16.44 -23.98
N LEU A 375 10.25 16.17 -22.73
CA LEU A 375 9.48 16.53 -21.54
C LEU A 375 9.82 17.91 -20.95
N LYS A 376 10.80 18.62 -21.54
CA LYS A 376 11.39 19.86 -20.99
C LYS A 376 10.37 20.95 -20.67
N MET A 377 9.37 21.14 -21.54
CA MET A 377 8.32 22.13 -21.32
C MET A 377 7.44 21.79 -20.13
N MET A 378 7.12 20.51 -19.93
CA MET A 378 6.33 20.06 -18.78
C MET A 378 7.14 20.16 -17.48
N ALA A 379 8.43 19.77 -17.52
CA ALA A 379 9.34 19.94 -16.39
C ALA A 379 9.47 21.42 -15.97
N GLY A 380 9.62 22.32 -16.94
CA GLY A 380 9.81 23.75 -16.69
C GLY A 380 8.55 24.53 -16.34
N SER A 381 7.35 23.96 -16.55
CA SER A 381 6.06 24.62 -16.30
C SER A 381 5.40 24.22 -14.98
N GLY A 382 6.06 23.40 -14.16
CA GLY A 382 5.56 23.00 -12.84
C GLY A 382 4.68 21.76 -12.84
N CYS A 383 4.67 20.97 -13.92
CA CYS A 383 4.04 19.65 -13.91
C CYS A 383 4.80 18.70 -12.96
N HIS A 384 4.07 17.82 -12.28
CA HIS A 384 4.66 16.73 -11.50
C HIS A 384 4.97 15.55 -12.43
N LEU A 385 6.21 15.48 -12.92
CA LEU A 385 6.65 14.40 -13.80
C LEU A 385 6.94 13.12 -13.01
N CYS A 386 6.42 11.99 -13.48
CA CYS A 386 6.62 10.66 -12.90
C CYS A 386 6.98 9.67 -14.02
N THR A 387 8.10 8.97 -13.84
CA THR A 387 8.58 7.92 -14.76
C THR A 387 8.23 6.51 -14.28
N ASP A 388 7.36 6.41 -13.27
CA ASP A 388 6.88 5.16 -12.71
C ASP A 388 5.36 5.28 -12.50
N TYR A 389 4.64 4.23 -12.92
CA TYR A 389 3.19 4.22 -12.93
C TYR A 389 2.58 4.30 -11.53
N VAL A 390 3.14 3.60 -10.54
CA VAL A 390 2.59 3.61 -9.17
C VAL A 390 2.78 4.99 -8.53
N SER A 391 3.95 5.59 -8.73
CA SER A 391 4.31 6.91 -8.22
C SER A 391 3.42 8.00 -8.81
N SER A 392 3.09 7.93 -10.10
CA SER A 392 2.19 8.90 -10.73
C SER A 392 0.79 8.84 -10.13
N ILE A 393 0.23 7.64 -9.91
CA ILE A 393 -1.08 7.47 -9.25
C ILE A 393 -1.05 8.03 -7.83
N TYR A 394 -0.03 7.71 -7.02
CA TYR A 394 0.08 8.25 -5.67
C TYR A 394 0.23 9.77 -5.65
N ARG A 395 1.03 10.34 -6.56
CA ARG A 395 1.15 11.80 -6.73
C ARG A 395 -0.21 12.42 -7.05
N ALA A 396 -0.99 11.81 -7.94
CA ALA A 396 -2.34 12.27 -8.27
C ALA A 396 -3.27 12.26 -7.06
N VAL A 397 -3.22 11.20 -6.26
CA VAL A 397 -4.05 11.08 -5.05
C VAL A 397 -3.62 12.07 -3.98
N TRP A 398 -2.32 12.31 -3.79
CA TRP A 398 -1.85 13.34 -2.85
C TRP A 398 -2.26 14.74 -3.30
N THR A 399 -2.11 15.07 -4.59
CA THR A 399 -2.64 16.32 -5.16
C THR A 399 -4.13 16.46 -4.86
N ALA A 400 -4.92 15.41 -5.08
CA ALA A 400 -6.36 15.42 -4.80
C ALA A 400 -6.68 15.64 -3.31
N VAL A 401 -5.97 14.96 -2.42
CA VAL A 401 -6.18 15.03 -0.97
C VAL A 401 -5.86 16.43 -0.42
N GLU A 402 -4.92 17.15 -1.03
CA GLU A 402 -4.41 18.43 -0.56
C GLU A 402 -5.15 19.66 -1.16
N LEU A 403 -5.96 19.47 -2.21
CA LEU A 403 -6.85 20.48 -2.82
C LEU A 403 -8.08 20.81 -1.96
#